data_AF-A0AAW5B2V6-F1
#
_entry.id   AF-A0AAW5B2V6-F1
#
_cell.length_a   1.000
_cell.length_b   1.000
_cell.length_c   1.000
_cell.angle_alpha   90.00
_cell.angle_beta   90.00
_cell.angle_gamma   90.00
#
_symmetry.space_group_name_H-M   'P 1'
#
loop_
_entity.id
_entity.type
_entity.pdbx_description
1 polymer ?
#
loop_
_entity_poly.entity_id
_entity_poly.type
_entity_poly.pdbx_seq_one_letter_code
_entity_poly.pdbx_strand_id
1 'polypeptide(L)' 'IQKLDSGNRDIYREYVSFRCYRGKVIPSIERRRKEEFELFYIP' A
#
# COMPACT_ATOMS: atom_id res chain seq x y z
N ILE A 1 -0.22 11.75 5.96
CA ILE A 1 -0.69 12.63 4.85
C ILE A 1 0.42 13.57 4.34
N GLN A 2 1.48 13.86 5.12
CA GLN A 2 2.61 14.71 4.68
C GLN A 2 3.45 14.18 3.49
N LYS A 3 3.47 12.86 3.23
CA LYS A 3 4.33 12.29 2.16
C LYS A 3 3.77 12.43 0.74
N LEU A 4 2.44 12.57 0.58
CA LEU A 4 1.81 12.71 -0.74
C LEU A 4 2.07 14.09 -1.36
N ASP A 5 2.22 15.11 -0.52
CA ASP A 5 2.46 16.51 -0.93
C ASP A 5 3.85 16.74 -1.53
N SER A 6 4.82 15.89 -1.21
CA SER A 6 6.21 16.03 -1.67
C SER A 6 6.49 15.31 -3.01
N GLY A 7 5.46 14.75 -3.66
CA GLY A 7 5.61 13.98 -4.90
C GLY A 7 6.37 12.65 -4.75
N ASN A 8 6.79 12.31 -3.53
CA ASN A 8 7.49 11.07 -3.23
C ASN A 8 6.47 9.94 -3.04
N ARG A 9 6.09 9.33 -4.17
CA ARG A 9 5.07 8.28 -4.26
C ARG A 9 5.57 6.88 -3.83
N ASP A 10 6.71 6.78 -3.15
CA ASP A 10 7.20 5.51 -2.58
C ASP A 10 6.46 5.15 -1.26
N ILE A 11 5.14 5.24 -1.31
CA ILE A 11 4.27 4.81 -0.22
C ILE A 11 4.05 3.29 -0.23
N TYR A 12 4.49 2.59 -1.28
CA TYR A 12 4.22 1.16 -1.46
C TYR A 12 4.67 0.33 -0.26
N ARG A 13 5.89 0.58 0.24
CA ARG A 13 6.42 -0.12 1.41
C ARG A 13 5.58 0.07 2.67
N GLU A 14 5.13 1.30 2.92
CA GLU A 14 4.33 1.66 4.08
C GLU A 14 2.88 1.17 3.92
N TYR A 15 2.32 1.28 2.72
CA TYR A 15 0.97 0.84 2.37
C TYR A 15 0.79 -0.66 2.47
N VAL A 16 1.75 -1.41 1.93
CA VAL A 16 1.78 -2.87 2.04
C VAL A 16 2.06 -3.26 3.48
N SER A 17 2.69 -2.42 4.32
CA SER A 17 2.99 -2.77 5.72
C SER A 17 1.77 -3.13 6.57
N PHE A 18 0.61 -2.56 6.24
CA PHE A 18 -0.69 -2.84 6.87
C PHE A 18 -1.31 -4.20 6.48
N ARG A 19 -0.57 -5.05 5.74
CA ARG A 19 -1.00 -6.42 5.37
C ARG A 19 -0.95 -7.44 6.52
N CYS A 20 -0.35 -7.09 7.65
CA CYS A 20 -0.19 -7.99 8.79
C CYS A 20 -1.27 -7.76 9.85
N TYR A 21 -1.89 -8.84 10.33
CA TYR A 21 -2.74 -8.84 11.52
C TYR A 21 -2.15 -9.78 12.56
N ARG A 22 -1.94 -9.29 13.79
CA ARG A 22 -1.31 -10.03 14.89
C ARG A 22 0.01 -10.72 14.50
N GLY A 23 0.85 -10.02 13.73
CA GLY A 23 2.15 -10.54 13.26
C GLY A 23 2.07 -11.57 12.13
N LYS A 24 0.87 -11.94 11.66
CA LYS A 24 0.68 -12.82 10.50
C LYS A 24 0.35 -12.00 9.26
N VAL A 25 1.02 -12.29 8.16
CA VAL A 25 0.69 -11.75 6.83
C VAL A 25 -0.65 -12.34 6.40
N ILE A 26 -1.58 -11.48 5.96
CA ILE A 26 -2.87 -11.89 5.41
C ILE A 26 -2.79 -11.76 3.88
N PRO A 27 -2.70 -12.87 3.11
CA PRO A 27 -2.48 -12.81 1.67
C PRO A 27 -3.58 -12.07 0.90
N SER A 28 -4.83 -12.15 1.36
CA SER A 28 -5.96 -11.45 0.74
C SER A 28 -5.87 -9.94 0.90
N ILE A 29 -5.34 -9.44 2.04
CA ILE A 29 -5.10 -8.01 2.24
C ILE A 29 -3.94 -7.55 1.36
N GLU A 30 -2.85 -8.32 1.29
CA GLU A 30 -1.72 -7.98 0.42
C GLU A 30 -2.15 -7.87 -1.05
N ARG A 31 -2.95 -8.81 -1.56
CA ARG A 31 -3.46 -8.77 -2.94
C ARG A 31 -4.31 -7.54 -3.20
N ARG A 32 -5.25 -7.22 -2.29
CA ARG A 32 -6.07 -6.00 -2.38
C ARG A 32 -5.23 -4.73 -2.37
N ARG A 33 -4.19 -4.65 -1.53
CA ARG A 33 -3.32 -3.47 -1.44
C ARG A 33 -2.50 -3.27 -2.73
N LYS A 34 -2.09 -4.35 -3.41
CA LYS A 34 -1.41 -4.29 -4.72
C LYS A 34 -2.38 -3.79 -5.80
N GLU A 35 -3.58 -4.34 -5.88
CA GLU A 35 -4.62 -3.90 -6.83
C GLU A 35 -4.98 -2.42 -6.62
N GLU A 36 -5.20 -1.99 -5.37
CA GLU A 36 -5.49 -0.59 -5.04
C GLU A 36 -4.33 0.35 -5.41
N PHE A 37 -3.07 -0.09 -5.25
CA PHE A 37 -1.90 0.69 -5.63
C PHE A 37 -1.73 0.80 -7.16
N GLU A 38 -1.99 -0.28 -7.90
CA GLU A 38 -1.99 -0.27 -9.36
C GLU A 38 -3.10 0.64 -9.92
N LEU A 39 -4.31 0.57 -9.35
CA LEU A 39 -5.44 1.45 -9.68
C LEU A 39 -5.14 2.93 -9.42
N PHE A 40 -4.44 3.24 -8.32
CA PHE A 40 -4.06 4.61 -7.97
C PHE A 40 -3.07 5.23 -8.98
N TYR A 41 -2.36 4.41 -9.75
CA TYR A 41 -1.40 4.83 -10.75
C TYR A 41 -1.94 4.82 -12.19
N ILE A 42 -3.20 4.44 -12.39
CA ILE A 42 -3.86 4.60 -13.69
C ILE A 42 -4.01 6.11 -13.96
N PRO A 43 -3.46 6.63 -15.07
CA PRO A 43 -3.50 8.05 -15.41
C PRO A 43 -4.90 8.56 -15.75
#